data_AF-A0A924HSL4-F1
#
_entry.id   AF-A0A924HSL4-F1
#
_cell.length_a   1.000
_cell.length_b   1.000
_cell.length_c   1.000
_cell.angle_alpha   90.00
_cell.angle_beta   90.00
_cell.angle_gamma   90.00
#
_symmetry.space_group_name_H-M   'P 1'
#
loop_
_entity.id
_entity.type
_entity.pdbx_description
1 polymer ?
#
loop_
_entity_poly.entity_id
_entity_poly.type
_entity_poly.pdbx_seq_one_letter_code
_entity_poly.pdbx_strand_id
1 'polypeptide(L)'
;MATIKQGTTRLAKRIASADALKSVLTSIPKVDPDVVPTAANALMRAADDYMVSQPIVDLKGRRSKPNLAEARASVAALLKHLAKAQEQLSTLPLDARMAIGRATNAPLGKMQSDIEQVRHAVENALTDLAAHPNKVADAARNVLAYRVAVVFRDILKVKPKSTSDKQLTANMTTARGGAAYARVLRATLKAAGVVNYDQGPLITAGLALLKDPALPSSK
;
A
#
# COMPACT_ATOMS: atom_id res chain seq x y z
N MET A 1 -10.95 -10.92 -17.00
CA MET A 1 -12.13 -11.67 -16.50
C MET A 1 -11.72 -12.46 -15.26
N ALA A 2 -12.01 -11.95 -14.05
CA ALA A 2 -11.89 -12.76 -12.84
C ALA A 2 -13.03 -13.80 -12.87
N THR A 3 -12.71 -15.09 -12.91
CA THR A 3 -13.69 -16.16 -13.03
C THR A 3 -14.60 -16.20 -11.80
N ILE A 4 -15.88 -16.56 -11.98
CA ILE A 4 -16.92 -16.63 -10.93
C ILE A 4 -16.42 -17.39 -9.68
N LYS A 5 -15.60 -18.44 -9.87
CA LYS A 5 -14.92 -19.17 -8.79
C LYS A 5 -14.02 -18.27 -7.92
N GLN A 6 -13.20 -17.40 -8.49
CA GLN A 6 -12.36 -16.47 -7.73
C GLN A 6 -13.18 -15.46 -6.91
N GLY A 7 -14.35 -15.03 -7.42
CA GLY A 7 -15.29 -14.18 -6.69
C GLY A 7 -15.87 -14.89 -5.46
N THR A 8 -16.33 -16.14 -5.62
CA THR A 8 -16.88 -16.94 -4.52
C THR A 8 -15.85 -17.24 -3.42
N THR A 9 -14.60 -17.53 -3.78
CA THR A 9 -13.53 -17.78 -2.79
C THR A 9 -13.15 -16.52 -2.02
N ARG A 10 -13.19 -15.33 -2.65
CA ARG A 10 -12.93 -14.05 -1.98
C ARG A 10 -14.04 -13.69 -1.00
N LEU A 11 -15.31 -13.87 -1.39
CA LEU A 11 -16.47 -13.67 -0.51
C LEU A 11 -16.42 -14.60 0.71
N ALA A 12 -16.15 -15.89 0.51
CA ALA A 12 -16.02 -16.86 1.60
C ALA A 12 -14.90 -16.50 2.59
N LYS A 13 -13.71 -16.10 2.09
CA LYS A 13 -12.60 -15.64 2.93
C LYS A 13 -12.95 -14.38 3.73
N ARG A 14 -13.74 -13.49 3.13
CA ARG A 14 -14.16 -12.23 3.76
C ARG A 14 -15.17 -12.46 4.87
N ILE A 15 -16.15 -13.34 4.65
CA ILE A 15 -17.11 -13.78 5.68
C ILE A 15 -16.35 -14.44 6.85
N ALA A 16 -15.45 -15.38 6.56
CA ALA A 16 -14.64 -16.03 7.59
C ALA A 16 -13.78 -15.04 8.39
N SER A 17 -13.24 -14.00 7.75
CA SER A 17 -12.48 -12.94 8.43
C SER A 17 -13.36 -12.09 9.33
N ALA A 18 -14.59 -11.78 8.90
CA ALA A 18 -15.56 -11.06 9.72
C ALA A 18 -16.00 -11.88 10.94
N ASP A 19 -16.22 -13.19 10.78
CA ASP A 19 -16.59 -14.08 11.88
C ASP A 19 -15.44 -14.25 12.89
N ALA A 20 -14.20 -14.36 12.40
CA ALA A 20 -13.02 -14.37 13.25
C ALA A 20 -12.87 -13.07 14.04
N LEU A 21 -13.11 -11.91 13.43
CA LEU A 21 -13.10 -10.62 14.12
C LEU A 21 -14.20 -10.53 15.18
N LYS A 22 -15.42 -10.96 14.88
CA LYS A 22 -16.52 -11.03 15.86
C LYS A 22 -16.15 -11.91 17.05
N SER A 23 -15.60 -13.10 16.80
CA SER A 23 -15.15 -14.03 17.85
C SER A 23 -14.06 -13.41 18.75
N VAL A 24 -13.11 -12.67 18.17
CA VAL A 24 -12.08 -11.98 18.97
C VAL A 24 -12.71 -10.84 19.79
N LEU A 25 -13.65 -10.09 19.22
CA LEU A 25 -14.32 -8.99 19.92
C LEU A 25 -15.22 -9.47 21.07
N THR A 26 -15.98 -10.57 20.89
CA THR A 26 -16.80 -11.14 21.97
C THR A 26 -15.97 -11.72 23.11
N SER A 27 -14.70 -12.09 22.85
CA SER A 27 -13.78 -12.56 23.89
C SER A 27 -13.24 -11.44 24.82
N ILE A 28 -13.52 -10.17 24.49
CA ILE A 28 -13.04 -9.03 25.29
C ILE A 28 -13.98 -8.82 26.49
N PRO A 29 -13.47 -8.84 27.73
CA PRO A 29 -14.29 -8.64 28.92
C PRO A 29 -14.98 -7.26 28.91
N LYS A 30 -16.26 -7.22 29.31
CA LYS A 30 -17.05 -5.98 29.47
C LYS A 30 -17.32 -5.20 28.19
N VAL A 31 -17.18 -5.84 27.01
CA VAL A 31 -17.71 -5.30 25.76
C VAL A 31 -19.19 -5.67 25.65
N ASP A 32 -20.01 -4.70 25.32
CA ASP A 32 -21.42 -4.90 25.04
C ASP A 32 -21.59 -5.76 23.76
N PRO A 33 -22.29 -6.91 23.81
CA PRO A 33 -22.55 -7.72 22.63
C PRO A 33 -23.19 -6.95 21.47
N ASP A 34 -23.99 -5.93 21.75
CA ASP A 34 -24.72 -5.17 20.74
C ASP A 34 -23.81 -4.26 19.91
N VAL A 35 -22.65 -3.85 20.44
CA VAL A 35 -21.68 -3.04 19.68
C VAL A 35 -20.71 -3.87 18.86
N VAL A 36 -20.65 -5.19 19.07
CA VAL A 36 -19.72 -6.10 18.38
C VAL A 36 -19.92 -6.12 16.86
N PRO A 37 -21.15 -6.20 16.31
CA PRO A 37 -21.36 -6.13 14.86
C PRO A 37 -20.86 -4.82 14.25
N THR A 38 -21.12 -3.69 14.93
CA THR A 38 -20.69 -2.35 14.51
C THR A 38 -19.16 -2.24 14.50
N ALA A 39 -18.50 -2.72 15.56
CA ALA A 39 -17.05 -2.74 15.65
C ALA A 39 -16.41 -3.64 14.58
N ALA A 40 -16.95 -4.85 14.36
CA ALA A 40 -16.47 -5.76 13.33
C ALA A 40 -16.57 -5.14 11.92
N ASN A 41 -17.69 -4.47 11.62
CA ASN A 41 -17.88 -3.77 10.34
C ASN A 41 -16.88 -2.62 10.15
N ALA A 42 -16.63 -1.82 11.20
CA ALA A 42 -15.66 -0.72 11.15
C ALA A 42 -14.23 -1.24 10.91
N LEU A 43 -13.84 -2.35 11.54
CA LEU A 43 -12.54 -2.99 11.36
C LEU A 43 -12.38 -3.60 9.96
N MET A 44 -13.43 -4.22 9.43
CA MET A 44 -13.42 -4.74 8.06
C MET A 44 -13.27 -3.61 7.03
N ARG A 45 -13.97 -2.48 7.21
CA ARG A 45 -13.77 -1.29 6.36
C ARG A 45 -12.34 -0.74 6.47
N ALA A 46 -11.78 -0.69 7.67
CA ALA A 46 -10.40 -0.25 7.86
C ALA A 46 -9.39 -1.19 7.16
N ALA A 47 -9.62 -2.50 7.20
CA ALA A 47 -8.83 -3.48 6.47
C ALA A 47 -8.95 -3.31 4.95
N ASP A 48 -10.17 -3.06 4.45
CA ASP A 48 -10.39 -2.80 3.02
C ASP A 48 -9.69 -1.52 2.56
N ASP A 49 -9.83 -0.42 3.29
CA ASP A 49 -9.16 0.85 2.99
C ASP A 49 -7.64 0.67 2.99
N TYR A 50 -7.11 -0.12 3.93
CA TYR A 50 -5.71 -0.49 3.94
C TYR A 50 -5.32 -1.30 2.69
N MET A 51 -6.11 -2.29 2.29
CA MET A 51 -5.85 -3.10 1.09
C MET A 51 -5.90 -2.26 -0.19
N VAL A 52 -6.84 -1.33 -0.30
CA VAL A 52 -6.95 -0.38 -1.43
C VAL A 52 -5.75 0.58 -1.44
N SER A 53 -5.24 0.95 -0.27
CA SER A 53 -4.03 1.78 -0.14
C SER A 53 -2.71 1.02 -0.39
N GLN A 54 -2.74 -0.31 -0.44
CA GLN A 54 -1.51 -1.09 -0.63
C GLN A 54 -0.99 -0.98 -2.07
N PRO A 55 0.34 -0.88 -2.25
CA PRO A 55 0.96 -0.96 -3.56
C PRO A 55 0.69 -2.33 -4.22
N ILE A 56 0.47 -2.34 -5.53
CA ILE A 56 0.32 -3.57 -6.32
C ILE A 56 1.67 -4.29 -6.35
N VAL A 57 1.63 -5.61 -6.18
CA VAL A 57 2.80 -6.49 -6.28
C VAL A 57 2.89 -7.02 -7.70
N ASP A 58 4.01 -6.78 -8.39
CA ASP A 58 4.24 -7.34 -9.72
C ASP A 58 4.51 -8.87 -9.65
N LEU A 59 4.52 -9.53 -10.81
CA LEU A 59 4.82 -10.97 -10.94
C LEU A 59 6.27 -11.33 -10.50
N LYS A 60 7.13 -10.34 -10.28
CA LYS A 60 8.52 -10.49 -9.81
C LYS A 60 8.65 -10.18 -8.31
N GLY A 61 7.53 -10.02 -7.59
CA GLY A 61 7.51 -9.77 -6.15
C GLY A 61 7.87 -8.34 -5.74
N ARG A 62 7.97 -7.40 -6.69
CA ARG A 62 8.31 -6.00 -6.43
C ARG A 62 7.05 -5.24 -6.03
N ARG A 63 7.16 -4.46 -4.96
CA ARG A 63 6.08 -3.62 -4.42
C ARG A 63 6.27 -2.20 -4.91
N SER A 64 5.27 -1.66 -5.61
CA SER A 64 5.31 -0.29 -6.13
C SER A 64 3.94 0.35 -6.08
N LYS A 65 3.87 1.66 -5.82
CA LYS A 65 2.65 2.43 -6.18
C LYS A 65 2.40 2.20 -7.68
N PRO A 66 1.15 1.90 -8.11
CA PRO A 66 0.85 1.54 -9.51
C PRO A 66 1.49 2.51 -10.51
N ASN A 67 1.33 3.81 -10.23
CA ASN A 67 1.80 4.88 -11.12
C ASN A 67 3.33 5.04 -11.15
N LEU A 68 4.09 4.63 -10.12
CA LEU A 68 5.55 4.84 -10.06
C LEU A 68 6.30 3.74 -10.82
N ALA A 69 5.89 2.48 -10.71
CA ALA A 69 6.52 1.40 -11.49
C ALA A 69 6.18 1.50 -12.97
N GLU A 70 4.93 1.83 -13.29
CA GLU A 70 4.52 2.11 -14.66
C GLU A 70 5.28 3.33 -15.22
N ALA A 71 5.40 4.42 -14.45
CA ALA A 71 6.21 5.58 -14.87
C ALA A 71 7.67 5.19 -15.12
N ARG A 72 8.33 4.43 -14.24
CA ARG A 72 9.72 3.99 -14.45
C ARG A 72 9.86 3.10 -15.68
N ALA A 73 8.95 2.15 -15.89
CA ALA A 73 8.98 1.27 -17.05
C ALA A 73 8.77 2.06 -18.34
N SER A 74 7.81 2.99 -18.36
CA SER A 74 7.52 3.85 -19.51
C SER A 74 8.66 4.81 -19.82
N VAL A 75 9.27 5.44 -18.82
CA VAL A 75 10.42 6.34 -18.98
C VAL A 75 11.66 5.56 -19.44
N ALA A 76 11.91 4.37 -18.90
CA ALA A 76 13.02 3.51 -19.35
C ALA A 76 12.82 3.00 -20.79
N ALA A 77 11.58 2.68 -21.18
CA ALA A 77 11.25 2.32 -22.56
C ALA A 77 11.48 3.50 -23.51
N LEU A 78 11.03 4.70 -23.14
CA LEU A 78 11.24 5.93 -23.91
C LEU A 78 12.74 6.19 -24.13
N LEU A 79 13.56 6.08 -23.08
CA LEU A 79 15.01 6.23 -23.17
C LEU A 79 15.62 5.29 -24.23
N LYS A 80 15.21 4.02 -24.21
CA LYS A 80 15.66 3.01 -25.19
C LYS A 80 15.25 3.37 -26.62
N HIS A 81 14.02 3.86 -26.80
CA HIS A 81 13.54 4.28 -28.12
C HIS A 81 14.28 5.51 -28.65
N LEU A 82 14.60 6.48 -27.80
CA LEU A 82 15.37 7.66 -28.17
C LEU A 82 16.81 7.31 -28.55
N ALA A 83 17.47 6.43 -27.78
CA ALA A 83 18.81 5.95 -28.12
C ALA A 83 18.84 5.25 -29.49
N LYS A 84 17.85 4.40 -29.76
CA LYS A 84 17.71 3.73 -31.06
C LYS A 84 17.42 4.71 -32.19
N ALA A 85 16.58 5.72 -31.97
CA ALA A 85 16.29 6.75 -32.97
C ALA A 85 17.55 7.55 -33.33
N GLN A 86 18.37 7.89 -32.33
CA GLN A 86 19.64 8.61 -32.53
C GLN A 86 20.63 7.78 -33.37
N GLU A 87 20.77 6.48 -33.08
CA GLU A 87 21.61 5.54 -33.84
C GLU A 87 21.10 5.35 -35.29
N GLN A 88 19.79 5.26 -35.48
CA GLN A 88 19.21 5.12 -36.82
C GLN A 88 19.45 6.39 -37.65
N LEU A 89 19.28 7.58 -37.06
CA LEU A 89 19.55 8.85 -37.74
C LEU A 89 21.01 8.99 -38.19
N SER A 90 21.98 8.45 -37.43
CA SER A 90 23.40 8.52 -37.79
C SER A 90 23.83 7.47 -38.82
N THR A 91 23.03 6.43 -39.05
CA THR A 91 23.32 5.31 -39.98
C THR A 91 22.52 5.38 -41.28
N LEU A 92 21.55 6.29 -41.40
CA LEU A 92 20.75 6.45 -42.62
C LEU A 92 21.62 6.77 -43.86
N PRO A 93 21.27 6.24 -45.05
CA PRO A 93 21.85 6.66 -46.32
C PRO A 93 21.65 8.16 -46.59
N LEU A 94 22.54 8.77 -47.37
CA LEU A 94 22.50 10.20 -47.68
C LEU A 94 21.18 10.62 -48.34
N ASP A 95 20.63 9.81 -49.24
CA ASP A 95 19.37 10.11 -49.92
C ASP A 95 18.17 10.15 -48.96
N ALA A 96 18.14 9.23 -48.00
CA ALA A 96 17.11 9.21 -46.96
C ALA A 96 17.23 10.42 -46.04
N ARG A 97 18.45 10.80 -45.68
CA ARG A 97 18.74 12.03 -44.92
C ARG A 97 18.22 13.28 -45.64
N MET A 98 18.54 13.41 -46.93
CA MET A 98 18.07 14.55 -47.75
C MET A 98 16.55 14.57 -47.92
N ALA A 99 15.91 13.41 -48.06
CA ALA A 99 14.46 13.31 -48.13
C ALA A 99 13.80 13.75 -46.81
N ILE A 100 14.31 13.29 -45.67
CA ILE A 100 13.81 13.67 -44.34
C ILE A 100 13.99 15.17 -44.11
N GLY A 101 15.18 15.72 -44.36
CA GLY A 101 15.44 17.15 -44.17
C GLY A 101 14.54 18.05 -45.02
N ARG A 102 14.21 17.63 -46.24
CA ARG A 102 13.21 18.32 -47.08
C ARG A 102 11.79 18.20 -46.53
N ALA A 103 11.41 17.02 -46.05
CA ALA A 103 10.06 16.78 -45.52
C ALA A 103 9.80 17.49 -44.18
N THR A 104 10.82 17.61 -43.31
CA THR A 104 10.70 18.23 -41.99
C THR A 104 11.03 19.72 -41.99
N ASN A 105 11.55 20.24 -43.10
CA ASN A 105 12.05 21.61 -43.23
C ASN A 105 13.02 22.01 -42.12
N ALA A 106 13.83 21.05 -41.65
CA ALA A 106 14.75 21.22 -40.54
C ALA A 106 16.10 20.53 -40.84
N PRO A 107 17.23 21.14 -40.45
CA PRO A 107 18.53 20.48 -40.59
C PRO A 107 18.59 19.25 -39.68
N LEU A 108 19.10 18.14 -40.22
CA LEU A 108 19.24 16.88 -39.47
C LEU A 108 20.05 17.02 -38.18
N GLY A 109 21.05 17.89 -38.17
CA GLY A 109 21.83 18.18 -36.95
C GLY A 109 20.98 18.77 -35.82
N LYS A 110 19.95 19.56 -36.15
CA LYS A 110 18.97 20.05 -35.16
C LYS A 110 18.12 18.90 -34.63
N MET A 111 17.64 18.01 -35.50
CA MET A 111 16.87 16.83 -35.07
C MET A 111 17.68 15.90 -34.15
N GLN A 112 18.97 15.72 -34.44
CA GLN A 112 19.87 14.96 -33.57
C GLN A 112 20.05 15.63 -32.21
N SER A 113 20.27 16.95 -32.20
CA SER A 113 20.41 17.73 -30.97
C SER A 113 19.14 17.72 -30.11
N ASP A 114 17.96 17.84 -30.73
CA ASP A 114 16.68 17.80 -30.04
C ASP A 114 16.45 16.42 -29.40
N ILE A 115 16.76 15.32 -30.10
CA ILE A 115 16.67 13.95 -29.57
C ILE A 115 17.63 13.77 -28.38
N GLU A 116 18.85 14.30 -28.48
CA GLU A 116 19.85 14.22 -27.42
C GLU A 116 19.43 14.99 -26.16
N GLN A 117 18.86 16.20 -26.32
CA GLN A 117 18.29 16.96 -25.19
C GLN A 117 17.14 16.21 -24.51
N VAL A 118 16.21 15.66 -25.29
CA VAL A 118 15.09 14.88 -24.74
C VAL A 118 15.62 13.63 -24.05
N ARG A 119 16.64 12.97 -24.60
CA ARG A 119 17.28 11.79 -23.99
C ARG A 119 17.87 12.12 -22.62
N HIS A 120 18.62 13.22 -22.49
CA HIS A 120 19.16 13.66 -21.21
C HIS A 120 18.07 14.03 -20.19
N ALA A 121 17.00 14.69 -20.62
CA ALA A 121 15.86 14.99 -19.74
C ALA A 121 15.19 13.70 -19.22
N VAL A 122 15.08 12.68 -20.09
CA VAL A 122 14.52 11.36 -19.73
C VAL A 122 15.47 10.57 -18.82
N GLU A 123 16.79 10.64 -19.01
CA GLU A 123 17.79 10.06 -18.11
C GLU A 123 17.72 10.67 -16.71
N ASN A 124 17.59 12.00 -16.61
CA ASN A 124 17.41 12.71 -15.35
C ASN A 124 16.09 12.31 -14.67
N ALA A 125 14.98 12.29 -15.41
CA ALA A 125 13.68 11.86 -14.90
C ALA A 125 13.70 10.41 -14.40
N LEU A 126 14.43 9.51 -15.07
CA LEU A 126 14.59 8.13 -14.62
C LEU A 126 15.39 8.03 -13.33
N THR A 127 16.45 8.84 -13.19
CA THR A 127 17.28 8.94 -11.98
C THR A 127 16.47 9.47 -10.80
N ASP A 128 15.69 10.53 -11.03
CA ASP A 128 14.78 11.09 -10.03
C ASP A 128 13.74 10.06 -9.62
N LEU A 129 13.08 9.41 -10.58
CA LEU A 129 12.11 8.34 -10.32
C LEU A 129 12.74 7.16 -9.57
N ALA A 130 14.01 6.82 -9.83
CA ALA A 130 14.73 5.76 -9.12
C ALA A 130 15.05 6.13 -7.67
N ALA A 131 15.32 7.42 -7.39
CA ALA A 131 15.56 7.95 -6.05
C ALA A 131 14.29 7.91 -5.15
N HIS A 132 13.10 7.85 -5.74
CA HIS A 132 11.86 7.70 -4.97
C HIS A 132 11.80 6.31 -4.29
N PRO A 133 11.53 6.23 -2.97
CA PRO A 133 11.57 4.96 -2.26
C PRO A 133 10.51 3.98 -2.75
N ASN A 134 10.93 2.73 -2.98
CA ASN A 134 10.05 1.60 -3.36
C ASN A 134 9.02 1.25 -2.28
N LYS A 135 9.34 1.55 -1.02
CA LYS A 135 8.51 1.27 0.14
C LYS A 135 7.92 2.57 0.66
N VAL A 136 6.59 2.65 0.71
CA VAL A 136 5.96 3.56 1.67
C VAL A 136 6.30 3.00 3.05
N ALA A 137 6.84 3.85 3.94
CA ALA A 137 7.11 3.51 5.32
C ALA A 137 5.86 2.93 6.01
N ASP A 138 6.03 2.28 7.16
CA ASP A 138 4.96 1.67 7.98
C ASP A 138 3.77 2.59 8.33
N ALA A 139 3.74 3.85 7.86
CA ALA A 139 2.62 4.78 7.94
C ALA A 139 1.25 4.14 7.65
N ALA A 140 1.08 3.35 6.58
CA ALA A 140 -0.21 2.71 6.30
C ALA A 140 -0.62 1.67 7.37
N ARG A 141 0.35 0.94 7.93
CA ARG A 141 0.11 -0.02 9.02
C ARG A 141 -0.09 0.69 10.35
N ASN A 142 0.60 1.81 10.58
CA ASN A 142 0.43 2.68 11.73
C ASN A 142 -0.97 3.32 11.71
N VAL A 143 -1.46 3.73 10.53
CA VAL A 143 -2.82 4.24 10.33
C VAL A 143 -3.84 3.13 10.55
N LEU A 144 -3.60 1.91 10.07
CA LEU A 144 -4.47 0.77 10.37
C LEU A 144 -4.51 0.49 11.88
N ALA A 145 -3.36 0.49 12.56
CA ALA A 145 -3.28 0.35 14.01
C ALA A 145 -4.03 1.47 14.74
N TYR A 146 -3.86 2.72 14.32
CA TYR A 146 -4.62 3.86 14.82
C TYR A 146 -6.13 3.67 14.65
N ARG A 147 -6.61 3.22 13.48
CA ARG A 147 -8.04 2.95 13.25
C ARG A 147 -8.59 1.86 14.16
N VAL A 148 -7.81 0.82 14.44
CA VAL A 148 -8.17 -0.18 15.46
C VAL A 148 -8.27 0.49 16.84
N ALA A 149 -7.34 1.38 17.19
CA ALA A 149 -7.34 2.08 18.48
C ALA A 149 -8.54 3.03 18.63
N VAL A 150 -8.96 3.67 17.54
CA VAL A 150 -10.19 4.48 17.44
C VAL A 150 -11.43 3.61 17.68
N VAL A 151 -11.55 2.44 17.06
CA VAL A 151 -12.67 1.51 17.32
C VAL A 151 -12.74 1.11 18.79
N PHE A 152 -11.58 0.87 19.43
CA PHE A 152 -11.52 0.61 20.87
C PHE A 152 -12.06 1.77 21.71
N ARG A 153 -11.63 3.00 21.42
CA ARG A 153 -12.05 4.20 22.16
C ARG A 153 -13.53 4.54 21.93
N ASP A 154 -13.95 4.55 20.67
CA ASP A 154 -15.19 5.22 20.26
C ASP A 154 -16.38 4.26 20.16
N ILE A 155 -16.15 3.00 19.78
CA ILE A 155 -17.21 2.00 19.66
C ILE A 155 -17.23 1.09 20.90
N LEU A 156 -16.10 0.45 21.20
CA LEU A 156 -16.03 -0.50 22.31
C LEU A 156 -15.99 0.18 23.69
N LYS A 157 -15.71 1.49 23.74
CA LYS A 157 -15.50 2.28 24.97
C LYS A 157 -14.45 1.66 25.92
N VAL A 158 -13.47 0.94 25.36
CA VAL A 158 -12.36 0.33 26.09
C VAL A 158 -11.08 1.07 25.77
N LYS A 159 -10.33 1.50 26.79
CA LYS A 159 -9.04 2.18 26.61
C LYS A 159 -7.99 1.19 26.05
N PRO A 160 -7.45 1.40 24.83
CA PRO A 160 -6.39 0.54 24.31
C PRO A 160 -5.09 0.80 25.08
N LYS A 161 -4.31 -0.27 25.32
CA LYS A 161 -3.05 -0.21 26.08
C LYS A 161 -1.93 -0.91 25.32
N SER A 162 -0.68 -0.49 25.55
CA SER A 162 0.51 -1.16 25.03
C SER A 162 0.84 -2.34 25.94
N THR A 163 0.30 -3.52 25.64
CA THR A 163 0.68 -4.76 26.33
C THR A 163 0.76 -5.84 25.25
N SER A 164 1.95 -6.37 25.00
CA SER A 164 2.16 -7.33 23.91
C SER A 164 1.55 -8.70 24.24
N ASP A 165 1.20 -9.46 23.21
CA ASP A 165 0.63 -10.81 23.31
C ASP A 165 1.59 -11.83 23.95
N LYS A 166 2.89 -11.51 24.11
CA LYS A 166 3.91 -12.38 24.73
C LYS A 166 3.70 -12.68 26.22
N GLN A 167 2.72 -12.06 26.88
CA GLN A 167 2.34 -12.34 28.26
C GLN A 167 1.08 -13.21 28.41
N LEU A 168 0.56 -13.78 27.32
CA LEU A 168 -0.55 -14.73 27.37
C LEU A 168 -0.01 -16.16 27.37
N THR A 169 0.11 -16.74 28.56
CA THR A 169 0.24 -18.20 28.70
C THR A 169 -1.04 -18.87 28.19
N ALA A 170 -0.92 -20.10 27.69
CA ALA A 170 -1.99 -20.87 27.04
C ALA A 170 -3.29 -21.04 27.88
N ASN A 171 -3.26 -20.71 29.17
CA ASN A 171 -4.37 -20.88 30.12
C ASN A 171 -5.17 -19.60 30.44
N MET A 172 -4.92 -18.46 29.77
CA MET A 172 -5.73 -17.25 29.96
C MET A 172 -6.81 -17.12 28.88
N THR A 173 -8.01 -17.60 29.21
CA THR A 173 -9.22 -17.53 28.38
C THR A 173 -9.78 -16.11 28.21
N THR A 174 -9.47 -15.18 29.13
CA THR A 174 -9.93 -13.77 29.04
C THR A 174 -8.73 -12.81 29.04
N ALA A 175 -8.34 -12.29 27.87
CA ALA A 175 -7.30 -11.28 27.79
C ALA A 175 -7.81 -9.92 28.29
N ARG A 176 -7.23 -9.42 29.39
CA ARG A 176 -7.52 -8.06 29.90
C ARG A 176 -6.59 -7.03 29.25
N GLY A 177 -7.13 -5.88 28.84
CA GLY A 177 -6.34 -4.69 28.48
C GLY A 177 -5.58 -4.81 27.16
N GLY A 178 -4.28 -4.45 27.14
CA GLY A 178 -3.51 -4.27 25.90
C GLY A 178 -3.36 -5.52 25.04
N ALA A 179 -3.49 -6.70 25.63
CA ALA A 179 -3.55 -7.97 24.91
C ALA A 179 -4.80 -8.08 24.01
N ALA A 180 -5.94 -7.51 24.41
CA ALA A 180 -7.14 -7.46 23.57
C ALA A 180 -6.91 -6.58 22.32
N TYR A 181 -6.27 -5.42 22.50
CA TYR A 181 -5.90 -4.55 21.38
C TYR A 181 -4.94 -5.24 20.41
N ALA A 182 -3.91 -5.94 20.92
CA ALA A 182 -2.98 -6.72 20.11
C ALA A 182 -3.67 -7.85 19.32
N ARG A 183 -4.63 -8.55 19.92
CA ARG A 183 -5.41 -9.63 19.27
C ARG A 183 -6.33 -9.08 18.18
N VAL A 184 -7.04 -7.99 18.44
CA VAL A 184 -7.92 -7.36 17.44
C VAL A 184 -7.09 -6.78 16.29
N LEU A 185 -5.98 -6.09 16.60
CA LEU A 185 -5.04 -5.62 15.57
C LEU A 185 -4.51 -6.79 14.74
N ARG A 186 -4.24 -7.94 15.39
CA ARG A 186 -3.80 -9.15 14.68
C ARG A 186 -4.84 -9.67 13.70
N ALA A 187 -6.06 -9.82 14.17
CA ALA A 187 -7.17 -10.28 13.35
C ALA A 187 -7.45 -9.32 12.19
N THR A 188 -7.35 -8.01 12.44
CA THR A 188 -7.57 -6.97 11.42
C THR A 188 -6.46 -6.96 10.36
N LEU A 189 -5.20 -7.10 10.77
CA LEU A 189 -4.06 -7.24 9.84
C LEU A 189 -4.15 -8.52 9.02
N LYS A 190 -4.58 -9.63 9.64
CA LYS A 190 -4.80 -10.90 8.93
C LYS A 190 -5.94 -10.77 7.91
N ALA A 191 -7.04 -10.10 8.26
CA ALA A 191 -8.13 -9.79 7.34
C ALA A 191 -7.65 -8.92 6.16
N ALA A 192 -6.73 -7.99 6.43
CA ALA A 192 -6.06 -7.18 5.42
C ALA A 192 -4.98 -7.91 4.59
N GLY A 193 -4.80 -9.23 4.79
CA GLY A 193 -3.81 -10.05 4.08
C GLY A 193 -2.36 -9.85 4.53
N VAL A 194 -2.12 -9.16 5.65
CA VAL A 194 -0.79 -8.95 6.22
C VAL A 194 -0.39 -10.17 7.06
N VAL A 195 0.69 -10.82 6.65
CA VAL A 195 1.29 -11.97 7.33
C VAL A 195 2.73 -11.61 7.73
N ASN A 196 3.19 -12.09 8.89
CA ASN A 196 4.53 -11.87 9.45
C ASN A 196 4.90 -10.40 9.67
N TYR A 197 4.69 -9.91 10.89
CA TYR A 197 5.01 -8.53 11.30
C TYR A 197 5.29 -8.48 12.81
N ASP A 198 6.06 -7.48 13.23
CA ASP A 198 6.26 -7.21 14.65
C ASP A 198 5.11 -6.35 15.19
N GLN A 199 4.45 -6.85 16.23
CA GLN A 199 3.29 -6.21 16.84
C GLN A 199 3.66 -5.04 17.74
N GLY A 200 4.82 -5.09 18.40
CA GLY A 200 5.20 -4.09 19.39
C GLY A 200 5.27 -2.68 18.81
N PRO A 201 6.04 -2.44 17.74
CA PRO A 201 6.16 -1.13 17.11
C PRO A 201 4.83 -0.57 16.59
N LEU A 202 3.99 -1.42 15.99
CA LEU A 202 2.68 -1.01 15.44
C LEU A 202 1.69 -0.60 16.53
N ILE A 203 1.67 -1.33 17.65
CA ILE A 203 0.85 -0.99 18.81
C ILE A 203 1.24 0.39 19.35
N THR A 204 2.54 0.62 19.52
CA THR A 204 3.08 1.90 19.99
C THR A 204 2.73 3.04 19.03
N ALA A 205 2.89 2.83 17.71
CA ALA A 205 2.57 3.83 16.70
C ALA A 205 1.07 4.18 16.67
N GLY A 206 0.18 3.18 16.69
CA GLY A 206 -1.28 3.42 16.71
C GLY A 206 -1.74 4.18 17.96
N LEU A 207 -1.15 3.87 19.12
CA LEU A 207 -1.43 4.59 20.38
C LEU A 207 -0.84 5.99 20.42
N ALA A 208 0.32 6.21 19.81
CA ALA A 208 0.91 7.54 19.68
C ALA A 208 0.03 8.44 18.82
N LEU A 209 -0.43 7.95 17.66
CA LEU A 209 -1.38 8.65 16.79
C LEU A 209 -2.73 8.91 17.49
N LEU A 210 -3.20 8.00 18.35
CA LEU A 210 -4.44 8.21 19.11
C LEU A 210 -4.34 9.40 20.09
N LYS A 211 -3.13 9.71 20.57
CA LYS A 211 -2.86 10.82 21.50
C LYS A 211 -2.49 12.11 20.79
N ASP A 212 -2.31 12.08 19.47
CA ASP A 212 -1.92 13.25 18.70
C ASP A 212 -3.07 14.26 18.65
N PRO A 213 -2.89 15.49 19.21
CA PRO A 213 -3.94 16.50 19.24
C PRO A 213 -4.25 17.10 17.85
N ALA A 214 -3.39 16.88 16.85
CA ALA A 214 -3.58 17.40 15.49
C ALA A 214 -4.51 16.52 14.61
N LEU A 215 -4.83 15.30 15.04
CA LEU A 215 -5.76 14.42 14.33
C LEU A 215 -7.19 14.65 14.82
N PRO A 216 -8.19 14.69 13.92
CA PRO A 216 -9.57 14.93 14.31
C PRO A 216 -10.03 13.84 15.29
N SER A 217 -10.26 14.21 16.55
CA SER A 217 -11.03 13.36 17.45
C SER A 217 -12.47 13.38 16.95
N SER A 218 -13.04 12.22 16.61
CA SER A 218 -14.50 12.13 16.45
C SER A 218 -15.13 12.46 17.80
N LYS A 219 -15.49 13.72 17.99
CA LYS A 219 -16.46 14.14 18.98
C LYS A 219 -17.84 13.73 18.49
#